data_AF-A0AA91Z0G9-F1
#
_entry.id   AF-A0AA91Z0G9-F1
#
_cell.length_a   1.000
_cell.length_b   1.000
_cell.length_c   1.000
_cell.angle_alpha   90.00
_cell.angle_beta   90.00
_cell.angle_gamma   90.00
#
_symmetry.space_group_name_H-M   'P 1'
#
loop_
_entity.id
_entity.type
_entity.pdbx_description
1 polymer ?
#
loop_
_entity_poly.entity_id
_entity_poly.type
_entity_poly.pdbx_seq_one_letter_code
_entity_poly.pdbx_strand_id
1 'polypeptide(L)'
;MKRKKKFNLTFLVFCLILVLAACSSQNKAGSNTTDKAPVAKDKSTEEVTKDNVSDPASIDSESNGKNAQTKPLADMTLDDLTEYFKKVNLIKENSETSKLCCIGSDTINYKDVGVEVYWYDLKNMNETLQKEYEGAKKDGYVTLGNSQVLVQVHGPFAVNASASTKAEEFVNAVKELK
;
A
#
# COMPACT_ATOMS: atom_id res chain seq x y z
N MET A 1 25.00 -13.51 20.41
CA MET A 1 23.63 -13.85 20.88
C MET A 1 22.62 -13.32 19.86
N LYS A 2 22.07 -14.15 18.98
CA LYS A 2 21.14 -13.73 17.90
C LYS A 2 19.74 -13.53 18.49
N ARG A 3 19.27 -12.28 18.62
CA ARG A 3 17.88 -11.98 18.99
C ARG A 3 16.99 -12.26 17.77
N LYS A 4 16.19 -13.34 17.82
CA LYS A 4 15.14 -13.59 16.83
C LYS A 4 14.08 -12.49 16.99
N LYS A 5 13.88 -11.65 15.95
CA LYS A 5 12.73 -10.73 15.85
C LYS A 5 11.47 -11.59 15.94
N LYS A 6 10.72 -11.50 17.05
CA LYS A 6 9.42 -12.17 17.19
C LYS A 6 8.44 -11.46 16.25
N PHE A 7 8.07 -12.14 15.17
CA PHE A 7 7.02 -11.72 14.27
C PHE A 7 5.70 -11.75 15.05
N ASN A 8 5.04 -10.60 15.18
CA ASN A 8 3.91 -10.42 16.08
C ASN A 8 2.64 -10.99 15.40
N LEU A 9 2.36 -12.27 15.65
CA LEU A 9 1.26 -13.05 15.09
C LEU A 9 -0.12 -12.38 15.26
N THR A 10 -0.27 -11.54 16.28
CA THR A 10 -1.47 -10.74 16.57
C THR A 10 -1.80 -9.74 15.44
N PHE A 11 -0.81 -9.24 14.72
CA PHE A 11 -0.98 -8.27 13.64
C PHE A 11 -1.61 -8.91 12.40
N LEU A 12 -1.28 -10.17 12.12
CA LEU A 12 -1.76 -10.92 10.96
C LEU A 12 -3.23 -11.38 11.13
N VAL A 13 -3.64 -11.62 12.38
CA VAL A 13 -5.03 -11.99 12.73
C VAL A 13 -5.98 -10.80 12.55
N PHE A 14 -5.53 -9.57 12.79
CA PHE A 14 -6.39 -8.39 12.74
C PHE A 14 -6.76 -7.96 11.31
N CYS A 15 -5.83 -8.09 10.36
CA CYS A 15 -6.14 -7.88 8.93
C CYS A 15 -7.21 -8.85 8.43
N LEU A 16 -7.22 -10.09 8.93
CA LEU A 16 -8.25 -11.07 8.62
C LEU A 16 -9.65 -10.63 9.12
N ILE A 17 -9.71 -9.97 10.28
CA ILE A 17 -10.97 -9.48 10.88
C ILE A 17 -11.53 -8.29 10.08
N LEU A 18 -10.67 -7.36 9.62
CA LEU A 18 -11.10 -6.26 8.75
C LEU A 18 -11.57 -6.76 7.37
N VAL A 19 -10.94 -7.79 6.81
CA VAL A 19 -11.37 -8.41 5.55
C VAL A 19 -12.74 -9.11 5.68
N LEU A 20 -13.00 -9.79 6.80
CA LEU A 20 -14.27 -10.49 7.03
C LEU A 20 -15.47 -9.54 7.24
N ALA A 21 -15.24 -8.35 7.79
CA ALA A 21 -16.28 -7.34 7.95
C ALA A 21 -16.71 -6.70 6.60
N ALA A 22 -15.80 -6.64 5.62
CA ALA A 22 -16.11 -6.11 4.28
C ALA A 22 -16.78 -7.13 3.34
N CYS A 23 -16.51 -8.43 3.49
CA CYS A 23 -17.10 -9.47 2.64
C CYS A 23 -18.53 -9.87 3.03
N SER A 24 -19.00 -9.52 4.23
CA SER A 24 -20.31 -9.98 4.73
C SER A 24 -21.50 -9.16 4.21
N SER A 25 -21.26 -8.09 3.45
CA SER A 25 -22.33 -7.16 3.01
C SER A 25 -22.81 -7.35 1.57
N GLN A 26 -22.32 -8.37 0.85
CA GLN A 26 -22.82 -8.74 -0.48
C GLN A 26 -23.49 -10.11 -0.46
N ASN A 27 -24.63 -10.23 0.23
CA ASN A 27 -25.58 -11.30 -0.05
C ASN A 27 -26.99 -10.84 0.31
N LYS A 28 -27.68 -10.23 -0.66
CA LYS A 28 -29.15 -10.26 -0.72
C LYS A 28 -29.64 -10.24 -2.18
N ALA A 29 -30.21 -11.39 -2.54
CA ALA A 29 -31.34 -11.63 -3.44
C ALA A 29 -31.13 -11.76 -4.97
N GLY A 30 -31.54 -12.94 -5.47
CA GLY A 30 -31.98 -13.22 -6.85
C GLY A 30 -31.13 -14.28 -7.58
N SER A 31 -31.17 -15.58 -7.26
CA SER A 31 -32.19 -16.58 -7.65
C SER A 31 -32.61 -16.53 -9.13
N ASN A 32 -32.04 -17.43 -9.95
CA ASN A 32 -32.83 -18.52 -10.58
C ASN A 32 -31.93 -19.58 -11.26
N THR A 33 -32.26 -20.82 -10.93
CA THR A 33 -31.92 -22.14 -11.50
C THR A 33 -31.85 -22.18 -13.03
N THR A 34 -31.09 -23.07 -13.67
CA THR A 34 -31.44 -24.50 -13.81
C THR A 34 -30.28 -25.33 -14.36
N ASP A 35 -30.17 -26.56 -13.84
CA ASP A 35 -29.29 -27.67 -14.19
C ASP A 35 -29.31 -28.09 -15.68
N LYS A 36 -28.15 -28.53 -16.18
CA LYS A 36 -27.87 -29.91 -16.66
C LYS A 36 -26.65 -29.98 -17.60
N ALA A 37 -25.65 -30.73 -17.18
CA ALA A 37 -24.79 -31.54 -18.07
C ALA A 37 -25.63 -32.74 -18.61
N PRO A 38 -25.22 -33.57 -19.61
CA PRO A 38 -23.82 -33.93 -19.92
C PRO A 38 -23.42 -34.37 -21.37
N VAL A 39 -22.09 -34.44 -21.58
CA VAL A 39 -21.30 -35.51 -22.26
C VAL A 39 -21.16 -35.63 -23.81
N ALA A 40 -19.90 -35.93 -24.18
CA ALA A 40 -19.32 -36.59 -25.38
C ALA A 40 -19.11 -35.73 -26.66
N LYS A 41 -18.04 -35.86 -27.47
CA LYS A 41 -17.03 -36.91 -27.71
C LYS A 41 -15.91 -36.40 -28.65
N ASP A 42 -14.70 -37.00 -28.54
CA ASP A 42 -13.68 -37.31 -29.57
C ASP A 42 -13.13 -36.21 -30.52
N LYS A 43 -11.92 -36.22 -31.11
CA LYS A 43 -10.64 -36.99 -31.05
C LYS A 43 -9.75 -36.47 -32.23
N SER A 44 -8.44 -36.28 -32.00
CA SER A 44 -7.27 -36.29 -32.94
C SER A 44 -6.32 -35.09 -32.63
N THR A 45 -5.10 -35.22 -32.07
CA THR A 45 -3.85 -35.85 -32.61
C THR A 45 -3.41 -35.08 -33.88
N GLU A 46 -2.24 -34.45 -34.05
CA GLU A 46 -0.85 -34.73 -33.61
C GLU A 46 0.09 -33.52 -33.91
N GLU A 47 1.22 -33.46 -33.18
CA GLU A 47 2.59 -32.91 -33.47
C GLU A 47 2.84 -31.47 -33.98
N VAL A 48 3.54 -30.60 -33.22
CA VAL A 48 5.02 -30.40 -33.05
C VAL A 48 5.70 -30.01 -34.38
N THR A 49 6.35 -28.84 -34.54
CA THR A 49 7.80 -28.64 -34.28
C THR A 49 8.23 -27.14 -34.44
N LYS A 50 8.96 -26.63 -33.43
CA LYS A 50 10.17 -25.77 -33.41
C LYS A 50 10.32 -24.39 -34.11
N ASP A 51 10.74 -23.46 -33.24
CA ASP A 51 11.95 -22.61 -33.27
C ASP A 51 11.95 -21.19 -33.90
N ASN A 52 12.50 -20.27 -33.08
CA ASN A 52 13.23 -19.02 -33.36
C ASN A 52 12.41 -17.72 -33.56
N VAL A 53 12.81 -16.51 -33.13
CA VAL A 53 13.82 -15.90 -32.22
C VAL A 53 13.54 -14.37 -32.34
N SER A 54 13.62 -13.61 -31.23
CA SER A 54 13.70 -12.12 -31.12
C SER A 54 12.47 -11.30 -31.59
N ASP A 55 11.99 -10.24 -30.91
CA ASP A 55 12.66 -9.11 -30.24
C ASP A 55 11.88 -8.60 -29.00
N PRO A 56 12.55 -8.09 -27.94
CA PRO A 56 11.94 -7.23 -26.94
C PRO A 56 12.19 -5.74 -27.25
N ALA A 57 11.17 -5.05 -27.74
CA ALA A 57 11.07 -3.58 -27.72
C ALA A 57 9.77 -3.24 -26.96
N SER A 58 9.72 -2.36 -25.97
CA SER A 58 10.48 -1.14 -25.74
C SER A 58 10.49 -0.85 -24.25
N ILE A 59 11.68 -0.60 -23.67
CA ILE A 59 11.81 0.01 -22.35
C ILE A 59 11.85 1.52 -22.60
N ASP A 60 10.76 2.22 -22.33
CA ASP A 60 10.76 3.68 -22.31
C ASP A 60 11.50 4.13 -21.04
N SER A 61 12.80 4.28 -21.18
CA SER A 61 13.67 4.96 -20.22
C SER A 61 13.61 6.47 -20.48
N GLU A 62 12.57 7.14 -19.98
CA GLU A 62 12.62 8.61 -19.85
C GLU A 62 13.27 9.00 -18.52
N SER A 63 14.60 9.06 -18.57
CA SER A 63 15.39 9.92 -17.69
C SER A 63 15.22 11.36 -18.19
N ASN A 64 14.48 12.18 -17.44
CA ASN A 64 14.70 13.62 -17.50
C ASN A 64 14.64 14.25 -16.11
N GLY A 65 15.83 14.51 -15.57
CA GLY A 65 16.02 15.24 -14.34
C GLY A 65 15.63 16.71 -14.50
N LYS A 66 14.42 17.05 -14.09
CA LYS A 66 14.07 18.22 -13.26
C LYS A 66 12.55 18.21 -13.04
N ASN A 67 12.18 18.02 -11.79
CA ASN A 67 10.84 17.88 -11.22
C ASN A 67 10.20 16.47 -11.30
N ALA A 68 10.80 15.50 -10.59
CA ALA A 68 10.19 14.19 -10.34
C ALA A 68 9.08 14.27 -9.28
N GLN A 69 8.08 15.09 -9.57
CA GLN A 69 6.82 15.20 -8.86
C GLN A 69 5.80 15.82 -9.83
N THR A 70 5.48 15.08 -10.88
CA THR A 70 4.51 15.50 -11.91
C THR A 70 3.07 15.22 -11.49
N LYS A 71 2.90 14.34 -10.49
CA LYS A 71 1.62 13.96 -9.94
C LYS A 71 1.16 14.97 -8.87
N PRO A 72 -0.11 15.40 -8.86
CA PRO A 72 -0.65 16.20 -7.75
C PRO A 72 -0.48 15.48 -6.40
N LEU A 73 -0.22 16.20 -5.31
CA LEU A 73 -0.08 15.63 -3.96
C LEU A 73 -1.20 14.65 -3.59
N ALA A 74 -2.45 15.00 -3.89
CA ALA A 74 -3.62 14.16 -3.59
C ALA A 74 -3.58 12.78 -4.27
N ASP A 75 -2.80 12.64 -5.34
CA ASP A 75 -2.72 11.44 -6.16
C ASP A 75 -1.48 10.60 -5.83
N MET A 76 -0.55 11.09 -5.02
CA MET A 76 0.69 10.37 -4.69
C MET A 76 0.41 9.11 -3.89
N THR A 77 1.19 8.06 -4.19
CA THR A 77 1.16 6.76 -3.53
C THR A 77 2.32 6.60 -2.53
N LEU A 78 2.32 5.50 -1.76
CA LEU A 78 3.46 5.15 -0.92
C LEU A 78 4.75 4.88 -1.71
N ASP A 79 4.64 4.43 -2.96
CA ASP A 79 5.82 4.21 -3.81
C ASP A 79 6.42 5.55 -4.26
N ASP A 80 5.57 6.51 -4.66
CA ASP A 80 6.00 7.87 -4.98
C ASP A 80 6.70 8.54 -3.77
N LEU A 81 6.12 8.39 -2.57
CA LEU A 81 6.72 8.92 -1.34
C LEU A 81 8.04 8.23 -1.00
N THR A 82 8.12 6.91 -1.18
CA THR A 82 9.35 6.14 -0.95
C THR A 82 10.46 6.58 -1.89
N GLU A 83 10.17 6.76 -3.18
CA GLU A 83 11.12 7.27 -4.16
C GLU A 83 11.59 8.68 -3.81
N TYR A 84 10.66 9.55 -3.39
CA TYR A 84 11.01 10.89 -2.92
C TYR A 84 11.94 10.85 -1.70
N PHE A 85 11.65 10.05 -0.67
CA PHE A 85 12.50 9.91 0.51
C PHE A 85 13.90 9.39 0.17
N LYS A 86 14.03 8.50 -0.82
CA LYS A 86 15.35 8.06 -1.33
C LYS A 86 16.09 9.21 -2.00
N LYS A 87 15.40 9.91 -2.90
CA LYS A 87 15.95 11.06 -3.65
C LYS A 87 16.47 12.16 -2.73
N VAL A 88 15.80 12.43 -1.61
CA VAL A 88 16.24 13.40 -0.59
C VAL A 88 17.14 12.79 0.50
N ASN A 89 17.63 11.56 0.32
CA ASN A 89 18.55 10.85 1.23
C ASN A 89 18.02 10.66 2.66
N LEU A 90 16.71 10.58 2.84
CA LEU A 90 16.11 10.25 4.14
C LEU A 90 16.13 8.75 4.42
N ILE A 91 16.00 7.92 3.38
CA ILE A 91 16.14 6.47 3.44
C ILE A 91 17.15 5.98 2.40
N LYS A 92 17.69 4.77 2.61
CA LYS A 92 18.60 4.11 1.67
C LYS A 92 17.82 3.43 0.55
N GLU A 93 18.48 3.20 -0.58
CA GLU A 93 17.87 2.49 -1.72
C GLU A 93 17.32 1.11 -1.38
N ASN A 94 18.01 0.40 -0.49
CA ASN A 94 17.68 -0.94 -0.03
C ASN A 94 17.10 -0.97 1.39
N SER A 95 16.46 0.12 1.84
CA SER A 95 15.92 0.19 3.19
C SER A 95 14.91 -0.93 3.46
N GLU A 96 15.02 -1.56 4.62
CA GLU A 96 14.09 -2.61 5.03
C GLU A 96 12.70 -2.02 5.28
N THR A 97 11.71 -2.47 4.51
CA THR A 97 10.32 -2.07 4.71
C THR A 97 9.42 -3.23 5.13
N SER A 98 8.27 -2.91 5.71
CA SER A 98 7.11 -3.80 5.74
C SER A 98 5.88 -3.00 5.34
N LYS A 99 5.11 -3.55 4.41
CA LYS A 99 3.86 -2.96 3.93
C LYS A 99 2.69 -3.77 4.47
N LEU A 100 1.63 -3.05 4.84
CA LEU A 100 0.31 -3.63 5.07
C LEU A 100 -0.67 -2.92 4.16
N CYS A 101 -1.45 -3.69 3.40
CA CYS A 101 -2.45 -3.13 2.49
C CYS A 101 -3.86 -3.39 3.03
N CYS A 102 -4.72 -2.39 2.95
CA CYS A 102 -6.15 -2.45 3.27
C CYS A 102 -6.93 -1.70 2.18
N ILE A 103 -8.19 -2.05 1.95
CA ILE A 103 -8.98 -1.41 0.89
C ILE A 103 -9.15 0.09 1.21
N GLY A 104 -8.55 0.96 0.39
CA GLY A 104 -8.61 2.42 0.53
C GLY A 104 -7.56 3.03 1.46
N SER A 105 -6.67 2.22 2.05
CA SER A 105 -5.56 2.71 2.87
C SER A 105 -4.42 1.70 2.96
N ASP A 106 -3.19 2.15 2.82
CA ASP A 106 -2.01 1.31 3.02
C ASP A 106 -1.11 1.88 4.12
N THR A 107 -0.23 1.04 4.67
CA THR A 107 0.78 1.45 5.64
C THR A 107 2.14 0.91 5.22
N ILE A 108 3.18 1.73 5.34
CA ILE A 108 4.57 1.30 5.19
C ILE A 108 5.38 1.68 6.43
N ASN A 109 6.21 0.75 6.89
CA ASN A 109 7.16 0.99 7.97
C ASN A 109 8.59 0.86 7.43
N TYR A 110 9.37 1.93 7.53
CA TYR A 110 10.80 1.99 7.20
C TYR A 110 11.62 1.65 8.44
N LYS A 111 11.98 0.37 8.57
CA LYS A 111 12.49 -0.21 9.82
C LYS A 111 13.84 0.37 10.25
N ASP A 112 14.68 0.71 9.29
CA ASP A 112 16.03 1.20 9.56
C ASP A 112 16.05 2.61 10.16
N VAL A 113 14.99 3.38 9.91
CA VAL A 113 14.88 4.79 10.31
C VAL A 113 13.76 5.04 11.32
N GLY A 114 12.96 4.02 11.67
CA GLY A 114 11.89 4.13 12.66
C GLY A 114 10.76 5.06 12.23
N VAL A 115 10.38 5.02 10.95
CA VAL A 115 9.29 5.84 10.38
C VAL A 115 8.18 4.95 9.88
N GLU A 116 6.95 5.27 10.25
CA GLU A 116 5.73 4.65 9.76
C GLU A 116 4.88 5.69 9.04
N VAL A 117 4.36 5.33 7.87
CA VAL A 117 3.49 6.18 7.07
C VAL A 117 2.21 5.43 6.76
N TYR A 118 1.09 6.06 7.08
CA TYR A 118 -0.24 5.67 6.63
C TYR A 118 -0.59 6.49 5.39
N TRP A 119 -1.10 5.83 4.36
CA TRP A 119 -1.53 6.45 3.13
C TRP A 119 -3.03 6.21 2.94
N TYR A 120 -3.75 7.27 2.62
CA TYR A 120 -5.17 7.25 2.35
C TYR A 120 -5.41 7.51 0.86
N ASP A 121 -6.09 6.59 0.18
CA ASP A 121 -6.57 6.83 -1.17
C ASP A 121 -7.78 7.79 -1.10
N LEU A 122 -7.51 9.09 -1.17
CA LEU A 122 -8.52 10.13 -0.98
C LEU A 122 -9.69 10.04 -1.99
N LYS A 123 -9.51 9.33 -3.11
CA LYS A 123 -10.55 9.15 -4.14
C LYS A 123 -11.41 7.91 -3.86
N ASN A 124 -10.82 6.86 -3.28
CA ASN A 124 -11.46 5.55 -3.14
C ASN A 124 -11.68 5.10 -1.67
N MET A 125 -11.37 5.94 -0.69
CA MET A 125 -11.62 5.64 0.72
C MET A 125 -13.11 5.55 1.04
N ASN A 126 -13.47 4.57 1.88
CA ASN A 126 -14.83 4.44 2.40
C ASN A 126 -15.09 5.44 3.55
N GLU A 127 -16.34 5.55 4.00
CA GLU A 127 -16.74 6.49 5.06
C GLU A 127 -15.98 6.27 6.38
N THR A 128 -15.65 5.03 6.72
CA THR A 128 -14.88 4.71 7.94
C THR A 128 -13.47 5.27 7.87
N LEU A 129 -12.77 5.04 6.76
CA LEU A 129 -11.42 5.56 6.53
C LEU A 129 -11.43 7.08 6.39
N GLN A 130 -12.48 7.65 5.79
CA GLN A 130 -12.64 9.10 5.72
C GLN A 130 -12.75 9.72 7.13
N LYS A 131 -13.53 9.13 8.03
CA LYS A 131 -13.63 9.59 9.43
C LYS A 131 -12.30 9.47 10.17
N GLU A 132 -11.58 8.37 9.95
CA GLU A 132 -10.25 8.17 10.54
C GLU A 132 -9.26 9.23 10.04
N TYR A 133 -9.20 9.48 8.73
CA TYR A 133 -8.34 10.49 8.12
C TYR A 133 -8.64 11.91 8.64
N GLU A 134 -9.92 12.28 8.68
CA GLU A 134 -10.34 13.59 9.23
C GLU A 134 -10.04 13.70 10.74
N GLY A 135 -10.19 12.60 11.49
CA GLY A 135 -9.77 12.51 12.89
C GLY A 135 -8.26 12.70 13.04
N ALA A 136 -7.45 12.01 12.23
CA ALA A 136 -6.00 12.12 12.26
C ALA A 136 -5.52 13.55 11.94
N LYS A 137 -6.16 14.23 10.97
CA LYS A 137 -5.90 15.64 10.66
C LYS A 137 -6.20 16.57 11.84
N LYS A 138 -7.32 16.33 12.53
CA LYS A 138 -7.81 17.20 13.59
C LYS A 138 -7.06 16.99 14.90
N ASP A 139 -6.90 15.72 15.28
CA ASP A 139 -6.49 15.31 16.62
C ASP A 139 -5.01 14.84 16.66
N GLY A 140 -4.39 14.61 15.49
CA GLY A 140 -2.97 14.28 15.38
C GLY A 140 -2.64 12.83 15.71
N TYR A 141 -3.60 11.91 15.63
CA TYR A 141 -3.35 10.48 15.80
C TYR A 141 -4.19 9.60 14.87
N VAL A 142 -3.62 8.47 14.48
CA VAL A 142 -4.35 7.34 13.87
C VAL A 142 -4.72 6.36 14.96
N THR A 143 -5.92 5.79 14.89
CA THR A 143 -6.38 4.78 15.85
C THR A 143 -6.20 3.38 15.26
N LEU A 144 -5.43 2.54 15.94
CA LEU A 144 -5.19 1.14 15.57
C LEU A 144 -5.68 0.22 16.69
N GLY A 145 -6.91 -0.28 16.55
CA GLY A 145 -7.57 -1.03 17.62
C GLY A 145 -7.77 -0.15 18.85
N ASN A 146 -7.16 -0.53 19.97
CA ASN A 146 -7.20 0.24 21.23
C ASN A 146 -6.01 1.20 21.40
N SER A 147 -5.13 1.28 20.39
CA SER A 147 -3.94 2.12 20.43
C SER A 147 -4.14 3.39 19.62
N GLN A 148 -3.53 4.49 20.07
CA GLN A 148 -3.40 5.71 19.30
C GLN A 148 -1.94 5.90 18.91
N VAL A 149 -1.71 6.19 17.63
CA VAL A 149 -0.39 6.45 17.07
C VAL A 149 -0.33 7.91 16.68
N LEU A 150 0.55 8.69 17.32
CA LEU A 150 0.74 10.10 16.98
C LEU A 150 1.23 10.23 15.54
N VAL A 151 0.62 11.14 14.78
CA VAL A 151 0.97 11.38 13.39
C VAL A 151 0.95 12.87 13.06
N GLN A 152 1.68 13.23 12.01
CA GLN A 152 1.50 14.50 11.31
C GLN A 152 0.93 14.21 9.93
N VAL A 153 -0.20 14.85 9.61
CA VAL A 153 -0.92 14.62 8.36
C VAL A 153 -0.62 15.73 7.35
N HIS A 154 -0.29 15.35 6.11
CA HIS A 154 -0.15 16.25 4.98
C HIS A 154 -0.50 15.52 3.67
N GLY A 155 -1.45 16.09 2.92
CA GLY A 155 -2.00 15.42 1.74
C GLY A 155 -2.56 14.03 2.10
N PRO A 156 -2.33 12.99 1.28
CA PRO A 156 -2.82 11.64 1.57
C PRO A 156 -1.99 10.90 2.63
N PHE A 157 -1.00 11.53 3.26
CA PHE A 157 -0.05 10.87 4.15
C PHE A 157 -0.21 11.29 5.60
N ALA A 158 -0.22 10.32 6.51
CA ALA A 158 -0.06 10.53 7.94
C ALA A 158 1.24 9.87 8.41
N VAL A 159 2.15 10.65 9.00
CA VAL A 159 3.52 10.22 9.30
C VAL A 159 3.72 10.12 10.80
N ASN A 160 4.08 8.93 11.28
CA ASN A 160 4.71 8.76 12.58
C ASN A 160 6.22 8.62 12.41
N ALA A 161 6.96 9.60 12.91
CA ALA A 161 8.42 9.54 12.98
C ALA A 161 8.95 9.59 14.42
N SER A 162 8.10 9.26 15.41
CA SER A 162 8.42 9.41 16.84
C SER A 162 9.59 8.54 17.31
N ALA A 163 9.84 7.43 16.61
CA ALA A 163 10.97 6.54 16.89
C ALA A 163 12.24 6.88 16.06
N SER A 164 12.16 7.88 15.18
CA SER A 164 13.25 8.28 14.30
C SER A 164 14.16 9.33 14.95
N THR A 165 15.47 9.19 14.77
CA THR A 165 16.43 10.27 15.09
C THR A 165 16.37 11.42 14.09
N LYS A 166 15.65 11.25 12.98
CA LYS A 166 15.45 12.25 11.91
C LYS A 166 13.99 12.70 11.81
N ALA A 167 13.25 12.67 12.92
CA ALA A 167 11.81 12.88 12.93
C ALA A 167 11.38 14.17 12.20
N GLU A 168 12.06 15.29 12.49
CA GLU A 168 11.77 16.58 11.86
C GLU A 168 12.05 16.59 10.36
N GLU A 169 13.13 15.93 9.90
CA GLU A 169 13.47 15.85 8.48
C GLU A 169 12.38 15.15 7.67
N PHE A 170 11.87 14.01 8.17
CA PHE A 170 10.79 13.27 7.51
C PHE A 170 9.50 14.08 7.44
N VAL A 171 9.13 14.70 8.56
CA VAL A 171 7.93 15.52 8.66
C VAL A 171 7.98 16.71 7.71
N ASN A 172 9.12 17.41 7.66
CA ASN A 172 9.29 18.57 6.79
C ASN A 172 9.29 18.15 5.31
N ALA A 173 9.97 17.05 4.98
CA ALA A 173 9.99 16.52 3.62
C ALA A 173 8.59 16.18 3.11
N VAL A 174 7.71 15.61 3.94
CA VAL A 174 6.31 15.40 3.54
C VAL A 174 5.57 16.74 3.36
N LYS A 175 5.76 17.72 4.26
CA LYS A 175 5.12 19.05 4.14
C LYS A 175 5.54 19.83 2.88
N GLU A 176 6.72 19.55 2.34
CA GLU A 176 7.24 20.19 1.13
C GLU A 176 6.67 19.62 -0.17
N LEU A 177 5.98 18.47 -0.13
CA LEU A 177 5.31 17.88 -1.30
C LEU A 177 4.19 18.80 -1.79
N LYS A 178 4.06 18.92 -3.12
CA LYS A 178 3.08 19.80 -3.81
C LYS A 178 2.15 19.02 -4.72
#